data_AF-A0A7Y6AEL7-F1
#
_entry.id   AF-A0A7Y6AEL7-F1
#
_cell.length_a   1.000
_cell.length_b   1.000
_cell.length_c   1.000
_cell.angle_alpha   90.00
_cell.angle_beta   90.00
_cell.angle_gamma   90.00
#
_symmetry.space_group_name_H-M   'P 1'
#
loop_
_entity.id
_entity.type
_entity.pdbx_description
1 polymer ?
#
loop_
_entity_poly.entity_id
_entity_poly.type
_entity_poly.pdbx_seq_one_letter_code
_entity_poly.pdbx_strand_id
1 'polypeptide(L)'
;MRTKFALPLGIAGAGAACLTYAAAYEARSFRLRRVEVPALPRGMRPLRVLQVSDIHMVCGQRKKQDWLRRLAALKPDFGLNTGDNLSDPDAVL
;
A
#
# COMPACT_ATOMS: atom_id res chain seq x y z
N MET A 1 -16.09 42.79 -8.35
CA MET A 1 -15.32 42.23 -7.21
C MET A 1 -15.31 40.70 -7.18
N ARG A 2 -16.46 40.01 -7.39
CA ARG A 2 -16.57 38.54 -7.35
C ARG A 2 -15.57 37.77 -8.23
N THR A 3 -15.31 38.26 -9.44
CA THR A 3 -14.40 37.60 -10.41
C THR A 3 -12.93 37.64 -10.01
N LYS A 4 -12.49 38.64 -9.23
CA LYS A 4 -11.08 38.76 -8.80
C LYS A 4 -10.70 37.72 -7.75
N PHE A 5 -11.67 37.21 -7.01
CA PHE A 5 -11.45 36.20 -5.97
C PHE A 5 -11.78 34.78 -6.43
N ALA A 6 -12.49 34.61 -7.55
CA ALA A 6 -12.89 33.29 -8.04
C ALA A 6 -11.69 32.39 -8.38
N LEU A 7 -10.68 32.94 -9.08
CA LEU A 7 -9.47 32.21 -9.43
C LEU A 7 -8.62 31.82 -8.19
N PRO A 8 -8.22 32.76 -7.31
CA PRO A 8 -7.43 32.38 -6.13
C PRO A 8 -8.20 31.46 -5.17
N LEU A 9 -9.52 31.63 -5.02
CA LEU A 9 -10.34 30.72 -4.23
C LEU A 9 -10.44 29.33 -4.85
N GLY A 10 -10.56 29.25 -6.18
CA GLY A 10 -10.53 27.99 -6.92
C GLY A 10 -9.20 27.25 -6.74
N ILE A 11 -8.07 27.95 -6.84
CA ILE A 11 -6.74 27.39 -6.60
C ILE A 11 -6.60 26.90 -5.16
N ALA A 12 -6.98 27.72 -4.17
CA ALA A 12 -6.94 27.33 -2.76
C ALA A 12 -7.80 26.09 -2.49
N GLY A 13 -9.01 26.03 -3.06
CA GLY A 13 -9.91 24.88 -2.96
C GLY A 13 -9.31 23.61 -3.55
N ALA A 14 -8.76 23.69 -4.77
CA ALA A 14 -8.08 22.56 -5.40
C ALA A 14 -6.85 22.08 -4.60
N GLY A 15 -6.04 23.02 -4.10
CA GLY A 15 -4.88 22.71 -3.25
C GLY A 15 -5.28 21.98 -1.97
N ALA A 16 -6.29 22.46 -1.26
CA ALA A 16 -6.82 21.81 -0.07
C ALA A 16 -7.36 20.39 -0.36
N ALA A 17 -8.06 20.22 -1.49
CA ALA A 17 -8.55 18.91 -1.92
C ALA A 17 -7.40 17.93 -2.21
N CYS A 18 -6.37 18.37 -2.94
CA CYS A 18 -5.18 17.55 -3.24
C CYS A 18 -4.45 17.12 -1.96
N LEU A 19 -4.22 18.06 -1.02
CA LEU A 19 -3.56 17.75 0.25
C LEU A 19 -4.38 16.74 1.07
N THR A 20 -5.69 16.94 1.15
CA THR A 20 -6.59 16.02 1.86
C THR A 20 -6.57 14.64 1.22
N TYR A 21 -6.66 14.56 -0.11
CA TYR A 21 -6.58 13.30 -0.85
C TYR A 21 -5.25 12.58 -0.60
N ALA A 22 -4.14 13.28 -0.75
CA ALA A 22 -2.81 12.74 -0.57
C ALA A 22 -2.59 12.20 0.85
N ALA A 23 -2.94 13.02 1.85
CA ALA A 23 -2.72 12.72 3.26
C ALA A 23 -3.71 11.69 3.82
N ALA A 24 -4.96 11.63 3.34
CA ALA A 24 -5.98 10.74 3.88
C ALA A 24 -6.07 9.39 3.13
N TYR A 25 -5.92 9.42 1.81
CA TYR A 25 -6.19 8.30 0.91
C TYR A 25 -4.94 7.79 0.20
N GLU A 26 -4.28 8.62 -0.63
CA GLU A 26 -3.24 8.16 -1.56
C GLU A 26 -2.09 7.47 -0.84
N ALA A 27 -1.55 8.09 0.23
CA ALA A 27 -0.45 7.52 1.02
C ALA A 27 -0.78 6.19 1.72
N ARG A 28 -2.06 5.78 1.74
CA ARG A 28 -2.55 4.55 2.37
C ARG A 28 -3.29 3.64 1.38
N SER A 29 -3.12 3.90 0.09
CA SER A 29 -3.77 3.21 -1.01
C SER A 29 -3.00 1.94 -1.41
N PHE A 30 -2.83 1.01 -0.45
CA PHE A 30 -2.06 -0.22 -0.68
C PHE A 30 -2.68 -1.08 -1.81
N ARG A 31 -1.83 -1.73 -2.61
CA ARG A 31 -2.24 -2.53 -3.79
C ARG A 31 -1.54 -3.88 -3.81
N LEU A 32 -2.26 -4.88 -4.30
CA LEU A 32 -1.72 -6.21 -4.56
C LEU A 32 -1.51 -6.38 -6.06
N ARG A 33 -0.27 -6.62 -6.47
CA ARG A 33 0.07 -7.00 -7.84
C ARG A 33 0.08 -8.52 -7.97
N ARG A 34 -0.51 -9.04 -9.04
CA ARG A 34 -0.46 -10.46 -9.40
C ARG A 34 0.28 -10.60 -10.72
N VAL A 35 1.18 -11.57 -10.78
CA VAL A 35 1.96 -11.92 -11.96
C VAL A 35 1.97 -13.43 -12.04
N GLU A 36 1.74 -13.96 -13.24
CA GLU A 36 1.86 -15.38 -13.53
C GLU A 36 3.14 -15.60 -14.34
N VAL A 37 3.94 -16.59 -13.94
CA VAL A 37 5.21 -16.90 -14.57
C VAL A 37 5.23 -18.39 -14.92
N PRO A 38 5.53 -18.79 -16.16
CA PRO A 38 5.58 -20.19 -16.57
C PRO A 38 6.89 -20.85 -16.14
N ALA A 39 7.16 -20.88 -14.83
CA ALA A 39 8.40 -21.40 -14.26
C ALA A 39 8.33 -22.90 -13.90
N LEU A 40 7.13 -23.50 -13.90
CA LEU A 40 6.93 -24.89 -13.49
C LEU A 40 6.93 -25.85 -14.70
N PRO A 41 7.49 -27.07 -14.54
CA PRO A 41 7.30 -28.17 -15.48
C PRO A 41 5.84 -28.42 -15.86
N ARG A 42 5.63 -28.92 -17.07
CA ARG A 42 4.28 -29.28 -17.57
C ARG A 42 3.63 -30.33 -16.67
N GLY A 43 2.33 -30.17 -16.43
CA GLY A 43 1.54 -31.08 -15.60
C GLY A 43 1.64 -30.81 -14.10
N MET A 44 2.49 -29.88 -13.64
CA MET A 44 2.52 -29.47 -12.24
C MET A 44 1.33 -28.56 -11.91
N ARG A 45 0.80 -28.71 -10.70
CA ARG A 45 -0.18 -27.76 -10.16
C ARG A 45 0.48 -26.37 -10.02
N PRO A 46 -0.26 -25.27 -10.24
CA PRO A 46 0.24 -23.93 -9.94
C PRO A 46 0.66 -23.78 -8.47
N LEU A 47 1.71 -22.98 -8.24
CA LEU A 47 2.15 -22.55 -6.92
C LEU A 47 1.91 -21.05 -6.76
N ARG A 48 1.41 -20.65 -5.60
CA ARG A 48 1.20 -19.25 -5.24
C ARG A 48 2.28 -18.79 -4.28
N VAL A 49 3.05 -17.79 -4.69
CA VAL A 49 4.06 -17.15 -3.85
C VAL A 49 3.58 -15.76 -3.47
N LEU A 50 3.52 -15.47 -2.17
CA LEU A 50 3.33 -14.12 -1.65
C LEU A 50 4.71 -13.54 -1.37
N GLN A 51 5.14 -12.59 -2.19
CA GLN A 51 6.35 -11.81 -1.92
C GLN A 51 6.00 -10.48 -1.28
N VAL A 52 6.68 -10.14 -0.19
CA VAL A 52 6.65 -8.84 0.48
C VAL A 52 8.09 -8.34 0.65
N SER A 53 8.27 -7.03 0.71
CA SER A 53 9.57 -6.38 0.92
C SER A 53 9.37 -5.02 1.55
N ASP A 54 10.40 -4.54 2.25
CA ASP A 54 10.60 -3.14 2.62
C ASP A 54 9.33 -2.51 3.20
N ILE A 55 8.70 -3.21 4.13
CA ILE A 55 7.44 -2.78 4.72
C ILE A 55 7.64 -1.43 5.45
N HIS A 56 8.83 -1.19 6.00
CA HIS A 56 9.18 0.02 6.77
C HIS A 56 8.04 0.41 7.72
N MET A 57 7.68 -0.52 8.61
CA MET A 57 6.65 -0.31 9.61
C MET A 57 7.18 0.66 10.67
N VAL A 58 6.35 1.64 11.03
CA VAL A 58 6.57 2.54 12.18
C VAL A 58 5.34 2.50 13.09
N CYS A 59 5.48 2.98 14.32
CA CYS A 59 4.40 2.97 15.29
C CYS A 59 3.12 3.68 14.76
N GLY A 60 1.95 3.14 15.08
CA GLY A 60 0.64 3.73 14.74
C GLY A 60 0.11 3.46 13.33
N GLN A 61 0.83 2.74 12.45
CA GLN A 61 0.39 2.43 11.07
C GLN A 61 -0.65 1.29 10.96
N ARG A 62 -1.75 1.37 11.72
CA ARG A 62 -2.81 0.32 11.80
C ARG A 62 -3.35 -0.10 10.44
N LYS A 63 -3.61 0.84 9.52
CA LYS A 63 -4.09 0.54 8.15
C LYS A 63 -3.11 -0.34 7.36
N LYS A 64 -1.79 -0.13 7.50
CA LYS A 64 -0.76 -0.95 6.85
C LYS A 64 -0.75 -2.35 7.47
N GLN A 65 -0.82 -2.45 8.80
CA GLN A 65 -0.92 -3.73 9.50
C GLN A 65 -2.16 -4.52 9.06
N ASP A 66 -3.34 -3.90 8.99
CA ASP A 66 -4.58 -4.55 8.56
C ASP A 66 -4.52 -5.01 7.11
N TRP A 67 -3.90 -4.21 6.23
CA TRP A 67 -3.68 -4.61 4.86
C TRP A 67 -2.76 -5.84 4.77
N LEU A 68 -1.65 -5.86 5.50
CA LEU A 68 -0.74 -7.01 5.57
C LEU A 68 -1.46 -8.27 6.11
N ARG A 69 -2.25 -8.14 7.18
CA ARG A 69 -3.06 -9.25 7.73
C ARG A 69 -4.00 -9.83 6.69
N ARG A 70 -4.62 -9.00 5.85
CA ARG A 70 -5.52 -9.45 4.77
C ARG A 70 -4.80 -10.25 3.69
N LEU A 71 -3.48 -10.10 3.51
CA LEU A 71 -2.72 -10.89 2.54
C LEU A 71 -2.73 -12.39 2.89
N ALA A 72 -2.89 -12.76 4.17
CA ALA A 72 -3.02 -14.16 4.57
C ALA A 72 -4.25 -14.85 3.93
N ALA A 73 -5.31 -14.09 3.62
CA ALA A 73 -6.50 -14.62 2.95
C ALA A 73 -6.23 -15.09 1.51
N LEU A 74 -5.09 -14.72 0.92
CA LEU A 74 -4.66 -15.21 -0.40
C LEU A 74 -4.28 -16.69 -0.38
N LYS A 75 -4.06 -17.28 0.80
CA LYS A 75 -3.63 -18.68 0.99
C LYS A 75 -2.42 -19.05 0.09
N PRO A 76 -1.31 -18.28 0.14
CA PRO A 76 -0.13 -18.61 -0.63
C PRO A 76 0.44 -19.96 -0.20
N ASP A 77 1.06 -20.68 -1.13
CA ASP A 77 1.84 -21.88 -0.81
C ASP A 77 3.16 -21.49 -0.11
N PHE A 78 3.74 -20.34 -0.47
CA PHE A 78 4.98 -19.81 0.12
C PHE A 78 4.91 -18.31 0.38
N GLY A 79 5.43 -17.87 1.54
CA GLY A 79 5.69 -16.47 1.84
C GLY A 79 7.18 -16.16 1.70
N LEU A 80 7.52 -15.16 0.89
CA LEU A 80 8.89 -14.66 0.73
C LEU A 80 8.95 -13.21 1.22
N ASN A 81 9.91 -12.93 2.11
CA ASN A 81 10.16 -11.59 2.61
C ASN A 81 11.58 -11.16 2.23
N THR A 82 11.71 -10.10 1.44
CA THR A 82 12.99 -9.68 0.87
C THR A 82 13.65 -8.48 1.54
N GLY A 83 13.06 -7.85 2.57
CA GLY A 83 13.78 -6.75 3.24
C GLY A 83 13.01 -5.88 4.22
N ASP A 84 13.80 -4.99 4.84
CA ASP A 84 13.54 -3.94 5.84
C ASP A 84 12.08 -3.73 6.29
N ASN A 85 11.63 -4.57 7.22
CA ASN A 85 10.22 -4.55 7.63
C ASN A 85 9.91 -3.55 8.73
N LEU A 86 10.88 -3.21 9.59
CA LEU A 86 10.67 -2.42 10.81
C LEU A 86 11.64 -1.24 10.81
N SER A 87 11.11 -0.03 11.00
CA SER A 87 11.89 1.20 11.03
C SER A 87 11.73 1.98 12.35
N ASP A 88 11.16 1.33 13.36
CA ASP A 88 10.84 1.88 14.68
C ASP A 88 10.88 0.73 15.71
N PRO A 89 11.54 0.89 16.88
CA PRO A 89 11.50 -0.10 17.95
C PRO A 89 10.07 -0.49 18.39
N ASP A 90 9.12 0.44 18.28
CA ASP A 90 7.73 0.27 18.70
C ASP A 90 6.81 -0.03 17.50
N ALA A 91 7.37 -0.43 16.35
CA ALA A 91 6.63 -0.63 15.10
C ALA A 91 5.49 -1.66 15.17
N VAL A 92 5.58 -2.62 16.09
CA VAL A 92 4.69 -3.80 16.16
C VAL A 92 3.96 -3.93 17.50
N LEU A 93 4.06 -2.92 18.37
CA LEU A 93 3.37 -2.87 19.67
C LEU A 93 1.89 -2.48 19.54
#